data_AF-A0A2A4F6C6-F1
#
_entry.id   AF-A0A2A4F6C6-F1
#
_cell.length_a   1.000
_cell.length_b   1.000
_cell.length_c   1.000
_cell.angle_alpha   90.00
_cell.angle_beta   90.00
_cell.angle_gamma   90.00
#
_symmetry.space_group_name_H-M   'P 1'
#
loop_
_entity.id
_entity.type
_entity.pdbx_description
1 polymer ?
#
loop_
_entity_poly.entity_id
_entity_poly.type
_entity_poly.pdbx_seq_one_letter_code
_entity_poly.pdbx_strand_id
1 'polypeptide(L)'
;MSTFHTACNDALAVASRPDSLAALMQQLDRDPLNLALHAALAEALQAAGDDTGFLAHRIALATFDTITAGEPNLAAIPLYNLATVYYMKGEYDAAKHWYGHALKVHPDLAIAHQNLAAIFEAQGRGAEAQQHRSRAYSLQRVFIEPAQHARRHLLILCSGQACGNVPFETLLPPDVTYRIKYAIDYAHDTEDAQLPPFDLVFNAIGEPDIAQPLTARLQRFAQRCGRPMLNRPDKVARTQRHRMALLLAGIDDVVVAPCIRVDARPLSYRALAERLEVAGIGFPLLMRPLATHGGDGLVLHESFDTLWTALKALDAPCYLTKFIDFRSTDGHYRKYRTVFVDREPFPYHLAISSHWMVHYFSADMTADRAKIDEERRFLDDPRTALGERAAKAVAAIGRRLDLDYSGIDFTLLPDGRVFVFEANATMLIHREAADGPLAHKNAFVQPIVDAFERLQVSRMGTPSHE
;
A
#
# COMPACT_ATOMS: atom_id res chain seq x y z
N MET A 1 -4.56 -47.56 70.92
CA MET A 1 -3.08 -47.70 70.96
C MET A 1 -2.60 -48.08 69.57
N SER A 2 -1.78 -47.21 68.96
CA SER A 2 -0.76 -47.46 67.91
C SER A 2 -1.17 -48.12 66.59
N THR A 3 -0.72 -47.81 65.37
CA THR A 3 0.16 -46.82 64.68
C THR A 3 0.12 -47.33 63.21
N PHE A 4 -0.39 -46.60 62.22
CA PHE A 4 0.37 -45.81 61.23
C PHE A 4 1.67 -46.42 60.66
N HIS A 5 1.80 -46.31 59.32
CA HIS A 5 2.90 -46.74 58.39
C HIS A 5 2.90 -48.25 58.06
N THR A 6 2.61 -48.70 56.84
CA THR A 6 3.39 -48.45 55.61
C THR A 6 2.64 -49.06 54.43
N ALA A 7 2.31 -48.29 53.38
CA ALA A 7 2.11 -48.72 51.98
C ALA A 7 1.42 -47.61 51.18
N CYS A 8 2.10 -46.48 51.00
CA CYS A 8 1.68 -45.48 50.01
C CYS A 8 2.94 -44.73 49.60
N ASN A 9 3.70 -45.26 48.62
CA ASN A 9 4.82 -44.50 48.05
C ASN A 9 5.42 -45.01 46.72
N ASP A 10 4.66 -45.66 45.83
CA ASP A 10 5.22 -46.08 44.52
C ASP A 10 4.27 -45.84 43.32
N ALA A 11 3.57 -44.70 43.28
CA ALA A 11 2.76 -44.34 42.11
C ALA A 11 2.79 -42.85 41.71
N LEU A 12 3.78 -42.08 42.16
CA LEU A 12 3.97 -40.67 41.79
C LEU A 12 5.45 -40.40 41.50
N ALA A 13 5.97 -41.01 40.44
CA ALA A 13 7.31 -40.70 39.92
C ALA A 13 7.41 -40.96 38.41
N VAL A 14 6.55 -40.30 37.63
CA VAL A 14 6.98 -39.75 36.34
C VAL A 14 6.51 -38.31 36.33
N ALA A 15 7.29 -37.45 37.00
CA ALA A 15 7.27 -36.03 36.72
C ALA A 15 7.84 -35.86 35.30
N SER A 16 6.97 -35.90 34.31
CA SER A 16 7.27 -35.36 32.99
C SER A 16 7.73 -33.93 33.23
N ARG A 17 8.99 -33.62 32.89
CA ARG A 17 9.43 -32.22 32.85
C ARG A 17 8.40 -31.45 32.02
N PRO A 18 7.99 -30.22 32.40
CA PRO A 18 7.23 -29.40 31.48
C PRO A 18 8.02 -29.39 30.17
N ASP A 19 7.42 -29.91 29.09
CA ASP A 19 8.07 -29.91 27.79
C ASP A 19 8.48 -28.46 27.53
N SER A 20 9.75 -28.24 27.20
CA SER A 20 10.21 -26.89 26.91
C SER A 20 9.37 -26.32 25.78
N LEU A 21 9.22 -24.99 25.72
CA LEU A 21 8.51 -24.32 24.62
C LEU A 21 8.96 -24.87 23.24
N ALA A 22 10.27 -25.08 23.08
CA ALA A 22 10.85 -25.67 21.88
C ALA A 22 10.39 -27.11 21.61
N ALA A 23 10.26 -27.96 22.63
CA ALA A 23 9.78 -29.32 22.48
C ALA A 23 8.28 -29.35 22.09
N LEU A 24 7.45 -28.51 22.72
CA LEU A 24 6.03 -28.37 22.38
C LEU A 24 5.84 -27.86 20.95
N MET A 25 6.60 -26.84 20.54
CA MET A 25 6.59 -26.34 19.17
C MET A 25 7.00 -27.43 18.16
N GLN A 26 8.05 -28.22 18.45
CA GLN A 26 8.48 -29.30 17.56
C GLN A 26 7.45 -30.43 17.45
N GLN A 27 6.66 -30.68 18.50
CA GLN A 27 5.56 -31.64 18.43
C GLN A 27 4.41 -31.09 17.58
N LEU A 28 4.03 -29.82 17.78
CA LEU A 28 3.05 -29.13 16.94
C LEU A 28 3.49 -29.00 15.48
N ASP A 29 4.80 -28.96 15.21
CA ASP A 29 5.31 -28.98 13.84
C ASP A 29 4.94 -30.26 13.08
N ARG A 30 4.81 -31.38 13.80
CA ARG A 30 4.45 -32.69 13.26
C ARG A 30 2.94 -32.91 13.27
N ASP A 31 2.26 -32.36 14.28
CA ASP A 31 0.82 -32.49 14.47
C ASP A 31 0.19 -31.12 14.82
N PRO A 32 0.02 -30.23 13.83
CA PRO A 32 -0.42 -28.86 14.07
C PRO A 32 -1.90 -28.75 14.46
N LEU A 33 -2.67 -29.83 14.46
CA LEU A 33 -4.08 -29.83 14.86
C LEU A 33 -4.27 -30.39 16.28
N ASN A 34 -3.19 -30.60 17.02
CA ASN A 34 -3.25 -31.20 18.34
C ASN A 34 -3.67 -30.19 19.42
N LEU A 35 -4.93 -30.27 19.86
CA LEU A 35 -5.49 -29.38 20.89
C LEU A 35 -4.74 -29.50 22.23
N ALA A 36 -4.32 -30.71 22.63
CA ALA A 36 -3.62 -30.90 23.90
C ALA A 36 -2.26 -30.21 23.90
N LEU A 37 -1.53 -30.27 22.78
CA LEU A 37 -0.25 -29.58 22.63
C LEU A 37 -0.41 -28.06 22.56
N HIS A 38 -1.45 -27.56 21.91
CA HIS A 38 -1.76 -26.13 21.94
C HIS A 38 -2.13 -25.63 23.34
N ALA A 39 -2.85 -26.42 24.13
CA ALA A 39 -3.15 -26.09 25.53
C ALA A 39 -1.90 -26.07 26.40
N ALA A 40 -1.06 -27.10 26.30
CA ALA A 40 0.22 -27.17 27.02
C ALA A 40 1.16 -26.01 26.63
N LEU A 41 1.21 -25.66 25.33
CA LEU A 41 2.01 -24.54 24.85
C LEU A 41 1.48 -23.20 25.37
N ALA A 42 0.16 -23.00 25.40
CA ALA A 42 -0.43 -21.78 25.97
C ALA A 42 -0.04 -21.59 27.45
N GLU A 43 -0.15 -22.65 28.26
CA GLU A 43 0.23 -22.62 29.69
C GLU A 43 1.72 -22.31 29.87
N ALA A 44 2.58 -22.95 29.07
CA ALA A 44 4.02 -22.71 29.09
C ALA A 44 4.38 -21.28 28.66
N LEU A 45 3.70 -20.73 27.65
CA LEU A 45 3.89 -19.35 27.19
C LEU A 45 3.46 -18.34 28.25
N GLN A 46 2.33 -18.60 28.93
CA GLN A 46 1.88 -17.78 30.06
C GLN A 46 2.90 -17.79 31.21
N ALA A 47 3.44 -18.96 31.56
CA ALA A 47 4.47 -19.08 32.59
C ALA A 47 5.78 -18.38 32.20
N ALA A 48 6.07 -18.27 30.90
CA ALA A 48 7.21 -17.55 30.37
C ALA A 48 6.97 -16.04 30.20
N GLY A 49 5.75 -15.54 30.46
CA GLY A 49 5.37 -14.14 30.28
C GLY A 49 5.12 -13.72 28.82
N ASP A 50 4.92 -14.67 27.91
CA ASP A 50 4.51 -14.41 26.53
C ASP A 50 2.98 -14.34 26.42
N ASP A 51 2.44 -13.17 26.75
CA ASP A 51 1.00 -12.89 26.69
C ASP A 51 0.43 -12.99 25.27
N THR A 52 1.21 -12.64 24.24
CA THR A 52 0.79 -12.74 22.83
C THR A 52 0.57 -14.19 22.47
N GLY A 53 1.57 -15.03 22.71
CA GLY A 53 1.51 -16.45 22.40
C GLY A 53 0.44 -17.17 23.21
N PHE A 54 0.32 -16.87 24.50
CA PHE A 54 -0.78 -17.37 25.32
C PHE A 54 -2.14 -17.04 24.71
N LEU A 55 -2.38 -15.76 24.38
CA LEU A 55 -3.65 -15.32 23.80
C LEU A 55 -3.92 -15.99 22.44
N ALA A 56 -2.91 -16.06 21.57
CA ALA A 56 -3.02 -16.64 20.23
C ALA A 56 -3.44 -18.12 20.29
N HIS A 57 -2.78 -18.91 21.13
CA HIS A 57 -3.11 -20.33 21.32
C HIS A 57 -4.46 -20.54 22.01
N ARG A 58 -4.85 -19.68 22.96
CA ARG A 58 -6.19 -19.72 23.58
C ARG A 58 -7.31 -19.42 22.58
N ILE A 59 -7.13 -18.44 21.70
CA ILE A 59 -8.10 -18.13 20.63
C ILE A 59 -8.23 -19.30 19.67
N ALA A 60 -7.12 -19.93 19.28
CA ALA A 60 -7.14 -21.09 18.41
C ALA A 60 -7.93 -22.26 19.02
N LEU A 61 -7.67 -22.60 20.29
CA LEU A 61 -8.39 -23.66 21.02
C LEU A 61 -9.90 -23.42 21.04
N ALA A 62 -10.33 -22.20 21.39
CA ALA A 62 -11.75 -21.85 21.39
C ALA A 62 -12.39 -21.98 20.00
N THR A 63 -11.61 -21.75 18.93
CA THR A 63 -12.07 -21.90 17.55
C THR A 63 -12.12 -23.38 17.12
N PHE A 64 -11.16 -24.20 17.53
CA PHE A 64 -11.13 -25.64 17.24
C PHE A 64 -12.40 -26.35 17.74
N ASP A 65 -12.86 -26.04 18.95
CA ASP A 65 -14.07 -26.64 19.54
C ASP A 65 -15.34 -26.36 18.72
N THR A 66 -15.38 -25.23 18.00
CA THR A 66 -16.54 -24.84 17.18
C THR A 66 -16.55 -25.46 15.78
N ILE A 67 -15.40 -25.93 15.29
CA ILE A 67 -15.19 -26.31 13.88
C ILE A 67 -15.24 -27.83 13.64
N THR A 68 -15.08 -28.64 14.68
CA THR A 68 -14.91 -30.12 14.61
C THR A 68 -16.11 -30.92 14.09
N ALA A 69 -17.19 -30.26 13.64
CA ALA A 69 -18.45 -30.92 13.25
C ALA A 69 -18.65 -31.21 11.73
N GLY A 70 -17.65 -31.15 10.85
CA GLY A 70 -17.83 -31.80 9.54
C GLY A 70 -16.98 -31.43 8.31
N GLU A 71 -16.03 -30.50 8.33
CA GLU A 71 -15.23 -30.20 7.12
C GLU A 71 -13.72 -30.09 7.39
N PRO A 72 -12.89 -30.96 6.78
CA PRO A 72 -11.42 -30.93 6.93
C PRO A 72 -10.78 -29.59 6.56
N ASN A 73 -11.37 -28.84 5.62
CA ASN A 73 -10.85 -27.54 5.17
C ASN A 73 -11.01 -26.42 6.20
N LEU A 74 -11.96 -26.56 7.14
CA LEU A 74 -12.15 -25.59 8.22
C LEU A 74 -11.11 -25.77 9.34
N ALA A 75 -10.45 -26.94 9.43
CA ALA A 75 -9.43 -27.21 10.45
C ALA A 75 -8.19 -26.30 10.34
N ALA A 76 -7.97 -25.66 9.17
CA ALA A 76 -6.90 -24.68 8.98
C ALA A 76 -7.22 -23.30 9.59
N ILE A 77 -8.50 -22.98 9.84
CA ILE A 77 -8.94 -21.64 10.30
C ILE A 77 -8.40 -21.28 11.69
N PRO A 78 -8.39 -22.17 12.70
CA PRO A 78 -7.78 -21.87 14.00
C PRO A 78 -6.29 -21.52 13.89
N LEU A 79 -5.54 -22.23 13.03
CA LEU A 79 -4.12 -21.96 12.78
C LEU A 79 -3.91 -20.63 12.06
N TYR A 80 -4.75 -20.32 11.09
CA TYR A 80 -4.78 -19.02 10.42
C TYR A 80 -5.07 -17.87 11.39
N ASN A 81 -6.08 -18.01 12.28
CA ASN A 81 -6.43 -16.99 13.26
C ASN A 81 -5.30 -16.78 14.26
N LEU A 82 -4.67 -17.86 14.72
CA LEU A 82 -3.50 -17.82 15.58
C LEU A 82 -2.35 -17.04 14.92
N ALA A 83 -2.05 -17.35 13.66
CA ALA A 83 -1.04 -16.62 12.88
C ALA A 83 -1.39 -15.13 12.74
N THR A 84 -2.68 -14.80 12.62
CA THR A 84 -3.17 -13.42 12.53
C THR A 84 -2.91 -12.64 13.82
N VAL A 85 -3.04 -13.27 14.99
CA VAL A 85 -2.70 -12.63 16.28
C VAL A 85 -1.22 -12.25 16.33
N TYR A 86 -0.33 -13.16 15.95
CA TYR A 86 1.11 -12.87 15.85
C TYR A 86 1.41 -11.77 14.82
N TYR A 87 0.75 -11.82 13.66
CA TYR A 87 0.90 -10.80 12.63
C TYR A 87 0.52 -9.40 13.13
N MET A 88 -0.60 -9.27 13.84
CA MET A 88 -1.05 -7.99 14.41
C MET A 88 -0.12 -7.45 15.49
N LYS A 89 0.69 -8.30 16.14
CA LYS A 89 1.72 -7.92 17.10
C LYS A 89 3.08 -7.62 16.46
N GLY A 90 3.21 -7.77 15.15
CA GLY A 90 4.45 -7.58 14.41
C GLY A 90 5.43 -8.75 14.53
N GLU A 91 5.00 -9.88 15.10
CA GLU A 91 5.81 -11.09 15.27
C GLU A 91 5.79 -11.93 13.99
N TYR A 92 6.39 -11.39 12.93
CA TYR A 92 6.26 -11.90 11.56
C TYR A 92 6.81 -13.32 11.36
N ASP A 93 7.84 -13.73 12.10
CA ASP A 93 8.38 -15.09 11.97
C ASP A 93 7.43 -16.14 12.56
N ALA A 94 6.84 -15.87 13.72
CA ALA A 94 5.80 -16.72 14.31
C ALA A 94 4.55 -16.75 13.42
N ALA A 95 4.12 -15.59 12.90
CA ALA A 95 3.00 -15.51 11.97
C ALA A 95 3.24 -16.36 10.71
N LYS A 96 4.40 -16.24 10.05
CA LYS A 96 4.76 -17.06 8.88
C LYS A 96 4.73 -18.55 9.20
N HIS A 97 5.27 -18.94 10.34
CA HIS A 97 5.29 -20.33 10.79
C HIS A 97 3.88 -20.92 10.85
N TRP A 98 2.96 -20.22 11.52
CA TRP A 98 1.59 -20.68 11.70
C TRP A 98 0.71 -20.56 10.44
N TYR A 99 0.89 -19.54 9.61
CA TYR A 99 0.29 -19.53 8.27
C TYR A 99 0.79 -20.69 7.42
N GLY A 100 2.07 -21.05 7.53
CA GLY A 100 2.66 -22.21 6.88
C GLY A 100 1.98 -23.51 7.29
N HIS A 101 1.69 -23.70 8.58
CA HIS A 101 0.92 -24.84 9.07
C HIS A 101 -0.53 -24.83 8.59
N ALA A 102 -1.20 -23.68 8.59
CA ALA A 102 -2.53 -23.56 8.00
C ALA A 102 -2.54 -24.00 6.53
N LEU A 103 -1.51 -23.64 5.75
CA LEU A 103 -1.36 -24.05 4.35
C LEU A 103 -0.93 -25.52 4.17
N LYS A 104 -0.27 -26.15 5.15
CA LYS A 104 -0.05 -27.61 5.12
C LYS A 104 -1.37 -28.38 5.25
N VAL A 105 -2.29 -27.87 6.05
CA VAL A 105 -3.62 -28.46 6.26
C VAL A 105 -4.54 -28.14 5.07
N HIS A 106 -4.54 -26.90 4.61
CA HIS A 106 -5.34 -26.45 3.47
C HIS A 106 -4.47 -25.60 2.50
N PRO A 107 -3.83 -26.24 1.50
CA PRO A 107 -2.94 -25.57 0.55
C PRO A 107 -3.58 -24.45 -0.28
N ASP A 108 -4.91 -24.45 -0.38
CA ASP A 108 -5.70 -23.52 -1.18
C ASP A 108 -6.40 -22.44 -0.34
N LEU A 109 -5.96 -22.25 0.91
CA LEU A 109 -6.47 -21.18 1.77
C LEU A 109 -5.96 -19.81 1.31
N ALA A 110 -6.70 -19.15 0.42
CA ALA A 110 -6.33 -17.90 -0.22
C ALA A 110 -5.97 -16.77 0.77
N ILE A 111 -6.69 -16.65 1.88
CA ILE A 111 -6.44 -15.64 2.93
C ILE A 111 -5.08 -15.83 3.63
N ALA A 112 -4.62 -17.07 3.82
CA ALA A 112 -3.31 -17.34 4.40
C ALA A 112 -2.19 -16.99 3.40
N HIS A 113 -2.38 -17.27 2.11
CA HIS A 113 -1.48 -16.79 1.07
C HIS A 113 -1.41 -15.25 1.02
N GLN A 114 -2.53 -14.55 1.16
CA GLN A 114 -2.55 -13.07 1.18
C GLN A 114 -1.75 -12.50 2.35
N ASN A 115 -1.91 -13.05 3.56
CA ASN A 115 -1.18 -12.55 4.73
C ASN A 115 0.32 -12.89 4.66
N LEU A 116 0.70 -14.06 4.13
CA LEU A 116 2.11 -14.37 3.84
C LEU A 116 2.71 -13.39 2.83
N ALA A 117 1.96 -13.02 1.79
CA ALA A 117 2.43 -12.03 0.82
C ALA A 117 2.72 -10.67 1.49
N ALA A 118 1.83 -10.21 2.37
CA ALA A 118 2.03 -8.97 3.13
C ALA A 118 3.26 -9.03 4.05
N ILE A 119 3.51 -10.17 4.71
CA ILE A 119 4.71 -10.34 5.55
C ILE A 119 5.98 -10.31 4.70
N PHE A 120 6.01 -11.04 3.58
CA PHE A 120 7.19 -11.05 2.72
C PHE A 120 7.48 -9.67 2.13
N GLU A 121 6.45 -8.90 1.78
CA GLU A 121 6.57 -7.52 1.33
C GLU A 121 7.17 -6.62 2.43
N ALA A 122 6.68 -6.73 3.67
CA ALA A 122 7.25 -6.01 4.82
C ALA A 122 8.72 -6.38 5.11
N GLN A 123 9.16 -7.57 4.70
CA GLN A 123 10.54 -8.05 4.81
C GLN A 123 11.41 -7.77 3.57
N GLY A 124 10.89 -7.03 2.57
CA GLY A 124 11.61 -6.74 1.33
C GLY A 124 11.78 -7.96 0.39
N ARG A 125 11.06 -9.06 0.65
CA ARG A 125 11.09 -10.32 -0.11
C ARG A 125 10.02 -10.31 -1.21
N GLY A 126 10.21 -9.43 -2.20
CA GLY A 126 9.21 -9.15 -3.24
C GLY A 126 8.84 -10.35 -4.11
N ALA A 127 9.78 -11.26 -4.39
CA ALA A 127 9.53 -12.43 -5.23
C ALA A 127 8.58 -13.44 -4.53
N GLU A 128 8.85 -13.75 -3.26
CA GLU A 128 7.98 -14.62 -2.46
C GLU A 128 6.62 -13.96 -2.20
N ALA A 129 6.60 -12.65 -1.95
CA ALA A 129 5.37 -11.88 -1.83
C ALA A 129 4.50 -12.04 -3.09
N GLN A 130 5.10 -11.86 -4.27
CA GLN A 130 4.39 -12.00 -5.53
C GLN A 130 3.90 -13.43 -5.77
N GLN A 131 4.69 -14.46 -5.44
CA GLN A 131 4.27 -15.85 -5.57
C GLN A 131 3.03 -16.15 -4.73
N HIS A 132 3.04 -15.78 -3.44
CA HIS A 132 1.91 -15.98 -2.55
C HIS A 132 0.68 -15.16 -3.00
N ARG A 133 0.89 -13.91 -3.43
CA ARG A 133 -0.18 -13.04 -3.94
C ARG A 133 -0.84 -13.62 -5.19
N SER A 134 -0.04 -14.06 -6.16
CA SER A 134 -0.54 -14.74 -7.37
C SER A 134 -1.32 -15.99 -7.01
N ARG A 135 -0.85 -16.79 -6.04
CA ARG A 135 -1.58 -17.99 -5.59
C ARG A 135 -2.91 -17.62 -4.96
N ALA A 136 -2.94 -16.66 -4.03
CA ALA A 136 -4.17 -16.19 -3.38
C ALA A 136 -5.21 -15.75 -4.43
N TYR A 137 -4.83 -14.89 -5.37
CA TYR A 137 -5.74 -14.36 -6.38
C TYR A 137 -6.11 -15.38 -7.47
N SER A 138 -5.27 -16.38 -7.72
CA SER A 138 -5.64 -17.53 -8.56
C SER A 138 -6.64 -18.49 -7.91
N LEU A 139 -6.84 -18.40 -6.60
CA LEU A 139 -7.80 -19.21 -5.84
C LEU A 139 -9.09 -18.43 -5.57
N GLN A 140 -8.96 -17.17 -5.15
CA GLN A 140 -10.06 -16.28 -4.79
C GLN A 140 -9.77 -14.87 -5.28
N ARG A 141 -10.66 -14.30 -6.11
CA ARG A 141 -10.48 -12.93 -6.64
C ARG A 141 -11.22 -11.88 -5.83
N VAL A 142 -12.20 -12.28 -5.04
CA VAL A 142 -13.08 -11.39 -4.28
C VAL A 142 -12.85 -11.60 -2.79
N PHE A 143 -12.38 -10.58 -2.09
CA PHE A 143 -12.20 -10.57 -0.64
C PHE A 143 -13.17 -9.56 -0.05
N ILE A 144 -13.96 -10.02 0.91
CA ILE A 144 -15.00 -9.22 1.54
C ILE A 144 -14.54 -8.87 2.95
N GLU A 145 -14.53 -7.58 3.23
CA GLU A 145 -14.29 -7.04 4.56
C GLU A 145 -15.59 -6.35 4.99
N PRO A 146 -16.46 -7.05 5.73
CA PRO A 146 -17.74 -6.52 6.11
C PRO A 146 -17.57 -5.43 7.18
N ALA A 147 -18.45 -4.43 7.13
CA ALA A 147 -18.58 -3.41 8.18
C ALA A 147 -19.92 -3.60 8.89
N GLN A 148 -19.92 -3.60 10.22
CA GLN A 148 -21.13 -3.80 11.03
C GLN A 148 -22.18 -2.71 10.77
N HIS A 149 -21.73 -1.47 10.52
CA HIS A 149 -22.57 -0.31 10.28
C HIS A 149 -22.23 0.31 8.92
N ALA A 150 -22.16 -0.51 7.88
CA ALA A 150 -21.81 -0.06 6.54
C ALA A 150 -22.81 0.98 6.03
N ARG A 151 -22.31 2.13 5.61
CA ARG A 151 -23.14 3.14 4.93
C ARG A 151 -23.37 2.84 3.45
N ARG A 152 -22.49 2.02 2.87
CA ARG A 152 -22.41 1.66 1.45
C ARG A 152 -21.52 0.45 1.26
N HIS A 153 -21.72 -0.24 0.15
CA HIS A 153 -20.88 -1.33 -0.33
C HIS A 153 -19.97 -0.83 -1.45
N LEU A 154 -18.66 -0.83 -1.19
CA LEU A 154 -17.66 -0.34 -2.12
C LEU A 154 -16.94 -1.51 -2.79
N LEU A 155 -17.06 -1.61 -4.11
CA LEU A 155 -16.20 -2.47 -4.92
C LEU A 155 -14.86 -1.77 -5.17
N ILE A 156 -13.77 -2.39 -4.78
CA ILE A 156 -12.41 -1.86 -4.92
C ILE A 156 -11.68 -2.70 -5.96
N LEU A 157 -11.36 -2.11 -7.11
CA LEU A 157 -10.59 -2.81 -8.14
C LEU A 157 -9.11 -2.79 -7.76
N CYS A 158 -8.52 -3.97 -7.62
CA CYS A 158 -7.13 -4.18 -7.26
C CYS A 158 -6.39 -4.93 -8.38
N SER A 159 -5.06 -4.76 -8.41
CA SER A 159 -4.15 -5.57 -9.20
C SER A 159 -3.35 -6.47 -8.28
N GLY A 160 -3.10 -7.70 -8.70
CA GLY A 160 -2.21 -8.60 -7.99
C GLY A 160 -0.73 -8.42 -8.28
N GLN A 161 -0.34 -7.43 -9.08
CA GLN A 161 1.07 -7.06 -9.29
C GLN A 161 1.54 -6.03 -8.28
N ALA A 162 0.69 -5.06 -7.93
CA ALA A 162 0.96 -4.07 -6.91
C ALA A 162 -0.35 -3.45 -6.42
N CYS A 163 -0.45 -3.21 -5.11
CA CYS A 163 -1.40 -2.23 -4.61
C CYS A 163 -0.85 -0.84 -4.94
N GLY A 164 -1.64 0.00 -5.60
CA GLY A 164 -1.30 1.43 -5.65
C GLY A 164 -1.20 1.98 -4.22
N ASN A 165 -0.69 3.21 -4.07
CA ASN A 165 -0.60 3.90 -2.78
C ASN A 165 -1.97 4.35 -2.25
N VAL A 166 -2.94 3.43 -2.11
CA VAL A 166 -4.28 3.69 -1.60
C VAL A 166 -4.30 3.49 -0.09
N PRO A 167 -4.61 4.54 0.69
CA PRO A 167 -4.65 4.46 2.13
C PRO A 167 -6.00 3.94 2.62
N PHE A 168 -6.26 2.64 2.41
CA PHE A 168 -7.53 1.99 2.73
C PHE A 168 -7.98 2.26 4.17
N GLU A 169 -7.10 2.07 5.16
CA GLU A 169 -7.46 2.27 6.57
C GLU A 169 -7.80 3.73 6.91
N THR A 170 -7.22 4.70 6.20
CA THR A 170 -7.48 6.12 6.46
C THR A 170 -8.70 6.65 5.70
N LEU A 171 -8.88 6.28 4.44
CA LEU A 171 -9.97 6.77 3.58
C LEU A 171 -11.22 5.91 3.61
N LEU A 172 -11.06 4.62 3.88
CA LEU A 172 -12.09 3.58 3.80
C LEU A 172 -12.05 2.70 5.05
N PRO A 173 -12.26 3.27 6.25
CA PRO A 173 -12.09 2.54 7.49
C PRO A 173 -13.12 1.39 7.59
N PRO A 174 -12.69 0.22 8.11
CA PRO A 174 -13.45 -1.04 8.03
C PRO A 174 -14.69 -1.11 8.93
N ASP A 175 -14.85 -0.17 9.87
CA ASP A 175 -16.00 -0.10 10.77
C ASP A 175 -17.26 0.47 10.10
N VAL A 176 -17.08 1.35 9.10
CA VAL A 176 -18.18 2.06 8.42
C VAL A 176 -18.23 1.83 6.90
N THR A 177 -17.23 1.14 6.33
CA THR A 177 -17.17 0.85 4.89
C THR A 177 -17.15 -0.64 4.63
N TYR A 178 -18.18 -1.17 3.98
CA TYR A 178 -18.17 -2.55 3.50
C TYR A 178 -17.29 -2.62 2.24
N ARG A 179 -16.13 -3.29 2.32
CA ARG A 179 -15.13 -3.32 1.25
C ARG A 179 -15.18 -4.66 0.52
N ILE A 180 -15.38 -4.62 -0.79
CA ILE A 180 -15.29 -5.77 -1.69
C ILE A 180 -14.04 -5.57 -2.54
N LYS A 181 -12.91 -6.15 -2.13
CA LYS A 181 -11.66 -6.07 -2.88
C LYS A 181 -11.68 -7.10 -4.00
N TYR A 182 -11.50 -6.65 -5.23
CA TYR A 182 -11.57 -7.47 -6.43
C TYR A 182 -10.26 -7.44 -7.23
N ALA A 183 -9.52 -8.55 -7.21
CA ALA A 183 -8.31 -8.76 -8.01
C ALA A 183 -8.69 -9.03 -9.48
N ILE A 184 -9.04 -7.95 -10.19
CA ILE A 184 -9.65 -8.01 -11.52
C ILE A 184 -8.72 -8.59 -12.59
N ASP A 185 -7.41 -8.50 -12.39
CA ASP A 185 -6.39 -9.04 -13.29
C ASP A 185 -6.29 -10.57 -13.25
N TYR A 186 -6.84 -11.22 -12.22
CA TYR A 186 -6.95 -12.67 -12.11
C TYR A 186 -8.35 -13.20 -12.46
N ALA A 187 -9.27 -12.31 -12.85
CA ALA A 187 -10.67 -12.65 -13.09
C ALA A 187 -11.07 -12.46 -14.56
N HIS A 188 -11.80 -13.44 -15.08
CA HIS A 188 -12.45 -13.37 -16.37
C HIS A 188 -13.65 -12.40 -16.34
N ASP A 189 -13.95 -11.78 -17.48
CA ASP A 189 -15.12 -10.90 -17.65
C ASP A 189 -16.45 -11.56 -17.20
N THR A 190 -16.58 -12.88 -17.32
CA THR A 190 -17.79 -13.62 -16.91
C THR A 190 -17.97 -13.68 -15.39
N GLU A 191 -16.90 -13.54 -14.63
CA GLU A 191 -16.95 -13.55 -13.16
C GLU A 191 -17.49 -12.22 -12.60
N ASP A 192 -17.51 -11.14 -13.39
CA ASP A 192 -18.09 -9.85 -12.99
C ASP A 192 -19.55 -9.98 -12.55
N ALA A 193 -20.30 -10.91 -13.15
CA ALA A 193 -21.70 -11.17 -12.84
C ALA A 193 -21.92 -11.85 -11.48
N GLN A 194 -20.85 -12.39 -10.87
CA GLN A 194 -20.89 -13.09 -9.59
C GLN A 194 -20.48 -12.19 -8.42
N LEU A 195 -20.14 -10.92 -8.68
CA LEU A 195 -19.75 -9.97 -7.65
C LEU A 195 -20.91 -9.76 -6.66
N PRO A 196 -20.63 -9.69 -5.35
CA PRO A 196 -21.62 -9.29 -4.36
C PRO A 196 -22.21 -7.90 -4.70
N PRO A 197 -23.44 -7.56 -4.27
CA PRO A 197 -24.00 -6.24 -4.52
C PRO A 197 -23.11 -5.11 -4.01
N PHE A 198 -22.88 -4.10 -4.86
CA PHE A 198 -22.12 -2.89 -4.56
C PHE A 198 -22.81 -1.64 -5.11
N ASP A 199 -22.58 -0.51 -4.46
CA ASP A 199 -23.19 0.78 -4.78
C ASP A 199 -22.25 1.65 -5.65
N LEU A 200 -20.94 1.53 -5.40
CA LEU A 200 -19.90 2.37 -5.97
C LEU A 200 -18.66 1.52 -6.29
N VAL A 201 -17.93 1.91 -7.35
CA VAL A 201 -16.63 1.33 -7.67
C VAL A 201 -15.53 2.34 -7.36
N PHE A 202 -14.48 1.92 -6.66
CA PHE A 202 -13.23 2.65 -6.56
C PHE A 202 -12.12 1.90 -7.29
N ASN A 203 -11.59 2.49 -8.36
CA ASN A 203 -10.43 1.94 -9.04
C ASN A 203 -9.15 2.27 -8.25
N ALA A 204 -8.67 1.30 -7.48
CA ALA A 204 -7.43 1.42 -6.69
C ALA A 204 -6.16 1.06 -7.50
N ILE A 205 -6.30 0.66 -8.78
CA ILE A 205 -5.19 0.45 -9.71
C ILE A 205 -4.73 1.83 -10.23
N GLY A 206 -4.04 2.57 -9.35
CA GLY A 206 -3.69 3.96 -9.57
C GLY A 206 -2.33 4.21 -10.23
N GLU A 207 -1.45 3.21 -10.26
CA GLU A 207 -0.18 3.27 -10.98
C GLU A 207 -0.44 3.02 -12.47
N PRO A 208 -0.31 4.03 -13.35
CA PRO A 208 -0.71 3.90 -14.74
C PRO A 208 0.09 2.87 -15.52
N ASP A 209 1.34 2.57 -15.14
CA ASP A 209 2.13 1.52 -15.80
C ASP A 209 1.70 0.11 -15.41
N ILE A 210 1.17 -0.09 -14.18
CA ILE A 210 0.50 -1.34 -13.76
C ILE A 210 -0.89 -1.45 -14.38
N ALA A 211 -1.60 -0.33 -14.54
CA ALA A 211 -2.92 -0.31 -15.18
C ALA A 211 -2.85 -0.55 -16.70
N GLN A 212 -1.74 -0.18 -17.36
CA GLN A 212 -1.63 -0.19 -18.82
C GLN A 212 -1.96 -1.58 -19.43
N PRO A 213 -1.39 -2.71 -18.98
CA PRO A 213 -1.75 -4.04 -19.50
C PRO A 213 -3.22 -4.41 -19.27
N LEU A 214 -3.85 -3.82 -18.25
CA LEU A 214 -5.24 -4.09 -17.84
C LEU A 214 -6.26 -3.16 -18.51
N THR A 215 -5.82 -2.19 -19.32
CA THR A 215 -6.68 -1.13 -19.87
C THR A 215 -7.95 -1.68 -20.53
N ALA A 216 -7.82 -2.69 -21.38
CA ALA A 216 -8.96 -3.27 -22.09
C ALA A 216 -9.94 -3.98 -21.13
N ARG A 217 -9.42 -4.70 -20.13
CA ARG A 217 -10.23 -5.39 -19.10
C ARG A 217 -11.00 -4.37 -18.25
N LEU A 218 -10.30 -3.33 -17.78
CA LEU A 218 -10.88 -2.27 -16.96
C LEU A 218 -11.91 -1.44 -17.71
N GLN A 219 -11.70 -1.15 -19.00
CA GLN A 219 -12.67 -0.44 -19.82
C GLN A 219 -13.96 -1.23 -20.04
N ARG A 220 -13.86 -2.54 -20.33
CA ARG A 220 -15.03 -3.40 -20.47
C ARG A 220 -15.80 -3.51 -19.14
N PHE A 221 -15.09 -3.64 -18.02
CA PHE A 221 -15.71 -3.60 -16.70
C PHE A 221 -16.45 -2.28 -16.46
N ALA A 222 -15.78 -1.15 -16.69
CA ALA A 222 -16.36 0.19 -16.51
C ALA A 222 -17.61 0.43 -17.38
N GLN A 223 -17.67 -0.15 -18.58
CA GLN A 223 -18.84 -0.07 -19.46
C GLN A 223 -20.01 -0.95 -18.99
N ARG A 224 -19.72 -2.09 -18.35
CA ARG A 224 -20.72 -3.10 -17.98
C ARG A 224 -21.23 -2.98 -16.54
N CYS A 225 -20.43 -2.47 -15.62
CA CYS A 225 -20.73 -2.53 -14.18
C CYS A 225 -21.99 -1.74 -13.77
N GLY A 226 -22.42 -0.76 -14.57
CA GLY A 226 -23.65 -0.01 -14.34
C GLY A 226 -23.66 0.86 -13.07
N ARG A 227 -22.52 1.00 -12.39
CA ARG A 227 -22.36 1.82 -11.17
C ARG A 227 -21.37 2.96 -11.41
N PRO A 228 -21.46 4.06 -10.64
CA PRO A 228 -20.46 5.11 -10.69
C PRO A 228 -19.07 4.53 -10.35
N MET A 229 -18.04 5.05 -11.02
CA MET A 229 -16.66 4.58 -10.84
C MET A 229 -15.76 5.77 -10.56
N LEU A 230 -15.13 5.75 -9.39
CA LEU A 230 -14.09 6.67 -9.00
C LEU A 230 -12.77 6.30 -9.69
N ASN A 231 -12.03 7.31 -10.15
CA ASN A 231 -10.73 7.19 -10.81
C ASN A 231 -10.76 6.29 -12.04
N ARG A 232 -11.59 6.68 -13.01
CA ARG A 232 -11.77 5.92 -14.26
C ARG A 232 -10.42 5.56 -14.94
N PRO A 233 -10.29 4.35 -15.51
CA PRO A 233 -9.04 3.87 -16.12
C PRO A 233 -8.47 4.80 -17.20
N ASP A 234 -9.34 5.42 -18.01
CA ASP A 234 -8.93 6.36 -19.06
C ASP A 234 -8.28 7.64 -18.50
N LYS A 235 -8.67 8.05 -17.29
CA LYS A 235 -8.09 9.20 -16.58
C LYS A 235 -6.77 8.82 -15.93
N VAL A 236 -6.69 7.64 -15.31
CA VAL A 236 -5.43 7.11 -14.72
C VAL A 236 -4.35 7.00 -15.81
N ALA A 237 -4.67 6.43 -16.98
CA ALA A 237 -3.69 6.23 -18.07
C ALA A 237 -3.03 7.53 -18.59
N ARG A 238 -3.62 8.71 -18.32
CA ARG A 238 -3.05 10.00 -18.71
C ARG A 238 -1.90 10.43 -17.79
N THR A 239 -1.79 9.87 -16.59
CA THR A 239 -0.82 10.30 -15.58
C THR A 239 0.54 9.59 -15.67
N GLN A 240 0.79 8.80 -16.72
CA GLN A 240 2.11 8.22 -16.96
C GLN A 240 3.19 9.31 -16.99
N ARG A 241 4.36 9.02 -16.40
CA ARG A 241 5.42 10.02 -16.17
C ARG A 241 5.84 10.76 -17.44
N HIS A 242 6.05 10.02 -18.53
CA HIS A 242 6.41 10.56 -19.85
C HIS A 242 5.30 11.39 -20.53
N ARG A 243 4.06 11.33 -20.05
CA ARG A 243 2.91 12.09 -20.57
C ARG A 243 2.60 13.33 -19.74
N MET A 244 3.20 13.48 -18.56
CA MET A 244 2.89 14.54 -17.61
C MET A 244 3.08 15.95 -18.20
N ALA A 245 4.17 16.16 -18.95
CA ALA A 245 4.45 17.43 -19.60
C ALA A 245 3.36 17.81 -20.63
N LEU A 246 2.86 16.82 -21.39
CA LEU A 246 1.76 17.03 -22.32
C LEU A 246 0.43 17.28 -21.59
N LEU A 247 0.15 16.50 -20.55
CA LEU A 247 -1.08 16.61 -19.76
C LEU A 247 -1.23 18.01 -19.13
N LEU A 248 -0.15 18.55 -18.58
CA LEU A 248 -0.13 19.83 -17.88
C LEU A 248 0.27 21.02 -18.78
N ALA A 249 0.46 20.79 -20.08
CA ALA A 249 0.80 21.86 -21.03
C ALA A 249 -0.26 22.98 -21.03
N GLY A 250 0.20 24.22 -21.15
CA GLY A 250 -0.64 25.41 -21.19
C GLY A 250 -1.29 25.80 -19.86
N ILE A 251 -0.89 25.20 -18.73
CA ILE A 251 -1.21 25.75 -17.41
C ILE A 251 -0.14 26.77 -17.05
N ASP A 252 -0.56 27.99 -16.75
CA ASP A 252 0.34 29.06 -16.31
C ASP A 252 1.07 28.65 -15.03
N ASP A 253 2.34 29.07 -14.92
CA ASP A 253 3.19 28.84 -13.75
C ASP A 253 3.47 27.37 -13.41
N VAL A 254 3.28 26.45 -14.37
CA VAL A 254 3.62 25.02 -14.20
C VAL A 254 4.83 24.63 -15.05
N VAL A 255 5.77 23.94 -14.43
CA VAL A 255 6.93 23.32 -15.06
C VAL A 255 6.87 21.81 -14.84
N VAL A 256 7.19 21.04 -15.88
CA VAL A 256 7.36 19.60 -15.81
C VAL A 256 8.64 19.25 -16.56
N ALA A 257 9.47 18.40 -15.99
CA ALA A 257 10.71 17.98 -16.63
C ALA A 257 10.40 17.09 -17.85
N PRO A 258 11.07 17.28 -19.00
CA PRO A 258 10.97 16.36 -20.11
C PRO A 258 11.32 14.93 -19.69
N CYS A 259 10.51 13.98 -20.14
CA CYS A 259 10.58 12.58 -19.74
C CYS A 259 10.26 11.67 -20.93
N ILE A 260 11.06 10.62 -21.12
CA ILE A 260 10.81 9.58 -22.12
C ILE A 260 10.75 8.20 -21.44
N ARG A 261 10.01 7.28 -22.05
CA ARG A 261 9.97 5.87 -21.68
C ARG A 261 10.93 5.06 -22.55
N VAL A 262 11.67 4.14 -21.95
CA VAL A 262 12.58 3.21 -22.61
C VAL A 262 12.11 1.79 -22.30
N ASP A 263 11.40 1.17 -23.24
CA ASP A 263 10.82 -0.17 -23.07
C ASP A 263 11.83 -1.31 -23.28
N ALA A 264 12.87 -1.06 -24.05
CA ALA A 264 13.87 -2.05 -24.40
C ALA A 264 15.24 -1.39 -24.57
N ARG A 265 16.27 -2.22 -24.54
CA ARG A 265 17.66 -1.79 -24.76
C ARG A 265 17.77 -0.96 -26.04
N PRO A 266 18.38 0.25 -25.98
CA PRO A 266 18.57 1.08 -27.16
C PRO A 266 19.43 0.39 -28.23
N LEU A 267 19.08 0.60 -29.50
CA LEU A 267 19.75 -0.02 -30.66
C LEU A 267 21.24 0.36 -30.76
N SER A 268 21.56 1.62 -30.47
CA SER A 268 22.93 2.13 -30.52
C SER A 268 23.06 3.38 -29.64
N TYR A 269 24.31 3.72 -29.33
CA TYR A 269 24.66 4.93 -28.60
C TYR A 269 24.08 6.16 -29.29
N ARG A 270 24.29 6.27 -30.62
CA ARG A 270 23.82 7.38 -31.44
C ARG A 270 22.30 7.50 -31.44
N ALA A 271 21.58 6.38 -31.58
CA ALA A 271 20.12 6.39 -31.58
C ALA A 271 19.53 6.88 -30.24
N LEU A 272 20.16 6.51 -29.11
CA LEU A 272 19.75 7.03 -27.82
C LEU A 272 20.07 8.52 -27.67
N ALA A 273 21.25 8.97 -28.11
CA ALA A 273 21.64 10.37 -28.06
C ALA A 273 20.69 11.27 -28.85
N GLU A 274 20.37 10.90 -30.10
CA GLU A 274 19.40 11.62 -30.94
C GLU A 274 18.01 11.67 -30.27
N ARG A 275 17.59 10.57 -29.63
CA ARG A 275 16.30 10.52 -28.92
C ARG A 275 16.26 11.42 -27.68
N LEU A 276 17.35 11.51 -26.92
CA LEU A 276 17.47 12.41 -25.77
C LEU A 276 17.48 13.88 -26.22
N GLU A 277 18.19 14.19 -27.30
CA GLU A 277 18.25 15.54 -27.88
C GLU A 277 16.87 16.01 -28.36
N VAL A 278 16.15 15.18 -29.13
CA VAL A 278 14.78 15.47 -29.59
C VAL A 278 13.83 15.68 -28.40
N ALA A 279 14.03 14.94 -27.31
CA ALA A 279 13.24 15.08 -26.09
C ALA A 279 13.67 16.27 -25.20
N GLY A 280 14.75 16.97 -25.55
CA GLY A 280 15.30 18.06 -24.73
C GLY A 280 15.86 17.60 -23.37
N ILE A 281 16.34 16.36 -23.30
CA ILE A 281 16.90 15.75 -22.08
C ILE A 281 18.43 15.78 -22.17
N GLY A 282 19.04 16.63 -21.34
CA GLY A 282 20.48 16.68 -21.14
C GLY A 282 20.90 16.09 -19.78
N PHE A 283 22.21 16.03 -19.54
CA PHE A 283 22.76 15.61 -18.25
C PHE A 283 22.86 16.78 -17.26
N PRO A 284 22.74 16.53 -15.95
CA PRO A 284 22.40 15.22 -15.37
C PRO A 284 20.94 14.81 -15.64
N LEU A 285 20.67 13.52 -15.62
CA LEU A 285 19.32 12.97 -15.82
C LEU A 285 19.03 11.79 -14.90
N LEU A 286 17.75 11.54 -14.65
CA LEU A 286 17.27 10.48 -13.80
C LEU A 286 16.85 9.27 -14.64
N MET A 287 17.32 8.08 -14.26
CA MET A 287 16.77 6.80 -14.71
C MET A 287 15.93 6.19 -13.59
N ARG A 288 14.69 5.78 -13.88
CA ARG A 288 13.78 5.14 -12.91
C ARG A 288 13.13 3.90 -13.53
N PRO A 289 13.14 2.72 -12.88
CA PRO A 289 12.32 1.60 -13.31
C PRO A 289 10.82 1.94 -13.37
N LEU A 290 10.06 1.24 -14.20
CA LEU A 290 8.61 1.42 -14.26
C LEU A 290 7.93 0.93 -12.97
N ALA A 291 6.78 1.54 -12.64
CA ALA A 291 5.93 1.18 -11.50
C ALA A 291 6.62 1.18 -10.12
N THR A 292 7.81 1.78 -9.97
CA THR A 292 8.45 1.96 -8.67
C THR A 292 8.03 3.27 -8.01
N HIS A 293 7.86 3.21 -6.69
CA HIS A 293 7.53 4.36 -5.84
C HIS A 293 8.68 4.65 -4.87
N GLY A 294 8.63 5.80 -4.18
CA GLY A 294 9.55 6.05 -3.08
C GLY A 294 11.03 6.22 -3.47
N GLY A 295 11.34 6.39 -4.76
CA GLY A 295 12.72 6.50 -5.24
C GLY A 295 13.42 5.15 -5.47
N ASP A 296 12.71 4.02 -5.36
CA ASP A 296 13.29 2.71 -5.58
C ASP A 296 13.81 2.55 -7.02
N GLY A 297 15.09 2.14 -7.12
CA GLY A 297 15.85 2.07 -8.38
C GLY A 297 16.12 3.41 -9.08
N LEU A 298 15.82 4.56 -8.47
CA LEU A 298 16.06 5.88 -9.06
C LEU A 298 17.55 6.23 -9.03
N VAL A 299 18.15 6.43 -10.20
CA VAL A 299 19.58 6.74 -10.33
C VAL A 299 19.78 8.07 -11.06
N LEU A 300 20.64 8.93 -10.51
CA LEU A 300 21.12 10.15 -11.18
C LEU A 300 22.35 9.80 -12.02
N HIS A 301 22.25 10.04 -13.32
CA HIS A 301 23.34 9.90 -14.27
C HIS A 301 23.91 11.27 -14.61
N GLU A 302 25.22 11.44 -14.40
CA GLU A 302 25.97 12.68 -14.70
C GLU A 302 26.52 12.69 -16.14
N SER A 303 26.58 11.53 -16.78
CA SER A 303 27.12 11.39 -18.13
C SER A 303 26.45 10.28 -18.93
N PHE A 304 26.57 10.39 -20.25
CA PHE A 304 26.05 9.39 -21.16
C PHE A 304 26.66 8.01 -20.93
N ASP A 305 27.94 7.92 -20.57
CA ASP A 305 28.60 6.62 -20.38
C ASP A 305 28.03 5.85 -19.18
N THR A 306 27.71 6.56 -18.08
CA THR A 306 27.07 5.93 -16.91
C THR A 306 25.67 5.43 -17.26
N LEU A 307 24.89 6.24 -17.99
CA LEU A 307 23.55 5.87 -18.46
C LEU A 307 23.61 4.69 -19.44
N TRP A 308 24.52 4.74 -20.42
CA TRP A 308 24.69 3.71 -21.43
C TRP A 308 25.05 2.37 -20.81
N THR A 309 25.89 2.39 -19.77
CA THR A 309 26.24 1.18 -19.02
C THR A 309 25.01 0.58 -18.32
N ALA A 310 24.20 1.41 -17.64
CA ALA A 310 22.96 0.97 -17.02
C ALA A 310 21.95 0.42 -18.04
N LEU A 311 21.73 1.12 -19.16
CA LEU A 311 20.78 0.71 -20.19
C LEU A 311 21.20 -0.54 -20.98
N LYS A 312 22.51 -0.85 -21.05
CA LYS A 312 22.97 -2.13 -21.61
C LYS A 312 22.59 -3.33 -20.74
N ALA A 313 22.49 -3.12 -19.43
CA ALA A 313 22.08 -4.11 -18.45
C ALA A 313 20.57 -4.06 -18.15
N LEU A 314 19.80 -3.30 -18.94
CA LEU A 314 18.36 -3.13 -18.74
C LEU A 314 17.63 -4.47 -18.88
N ASP A 315 16.98 -4.88 -17.80
CA ASP A 315 16.16 -6.09 -17.69
C ASP A 315 14.65 -5.78 -17.61
N ALA A 316 14.30 -4.52 -17.31
CA ALA A 316 12.93 -4.03 -17.26
C ALA A 316 12.81 -2.60 -17.84
N PRO A 317 11.62 -2.20 -18.34
CA PRO A 317 11.40 -0.83 -18.82
C PRO A 317 11.72 0.25 -17.79
N CYS A 318 12.18 1.41 -18.26
CA CYS A 318 12.48 2.55 -17.40
C CYS A 318 12.00 3.90 -17.98
N TYR A 319 11.99 4.92 -17.15
CA TYR A 319 11.86 6.33 -17.51
C TYR A 319 13.22 7.02 -17.46
N LEU A 320 13.49 7.87 -18.45
CA LEU A 320 14.57 8.84 -18.43
C LEU A 320 13.97 10.23 -18.31
N THR A 321 14.33 10.98 -17.27
CA THR A 321 13.77 12.31 -16.98
C THR A 321 14.90 13.31 -16.81
N LYS A 322 14.81 14.48 -17.42
CA LYS A 322 15.78 15.55 -17.19
C LYS A 322 15.84 15.89 -15.69
N PHE A 323 17.04 15.91 -15.11
CA PHE A 323 17.20 16.44 -13.76
C PHE A 323 17.18 17.97 -13.82
N ILE A 324 16.39 18.57 -12.94
CA ILE A 324 16.37 20.01 -12.74
C ILE A 324 16.72 20.21 -11.27
N ASP A 325 17.85 20.86 -11.00
CA ASP A 325 18.22 21.20 -9.64
C ASP A 325 17.24 22.23 -9.09
N PHE A 326 16.47 21.84 -8.08
CA PHE A 326 15.43 22.64 -7.45
C PHE A 326 15.81 23.07 -6.04
N ARG A 327 17.11 23.01 -5.72
CA ARG A 327 17.63 23.50 -4.44
C ARG A 327 17.21 24.94 -4.23
N SER A 328 16.61 25.21 -3.08
CA SER A 328 16.26 26.54 -2.62
C SER A 328 17.51 27.33 -2.20
N THR A 329 17.36 28.64 -1.99
CA THR A 329 18.48 29.55 -1.67
C THR A 329 19.16 29.25 -0.34
N ASP A 330 18.48 28.55 0.57
CA ASP A 330 19.01 28.07 1.86
C ASP A 330 19.79 26.76 1.75
N GLY A 331 19.96 26.23 0.53
CA GLY A 331 20.69 24.99 0.29
C GLY A 331 19.85 23.72 0.45
N HIS A 332 18.56 23.83 0.79
CA HIS A 332 17.68 22.68 0.99
C HIS A 332 16.78 22.39 -0.22
N TYR A 333 16.32 21.15 -0.28
CA TYR A 333 15.35 20.65 -1.25
C TYR A 333 13.98 20.50 -0.59
N ARG A 334 12.97 21.13 -1.18
CA ARG A 334 11.59 21.10 -0.70
C ARG A 334 10.72 20.24 -1.60
N LYS A 335 9.93 19.35 -1.00
CA LYS A 335 8.89 18.58 -1.70
C LYS A 335 7.56 18.73 -0.96
N TYR A 336 6.65 19.44 -1.60
CA TYR A 336 5.26 19.57 -1.18
C TYR A 336 4.44 18.43 -1.75
N ARG A 337 3.51 17.92 -0.96
CA ARG A 337 2.46 17.01 -1.40
C ARG A 337 1.10 17.66 -1.20
N THR A 338 0.35 17.72 -2.30
CA THR A 338 -1.06 18.11 -2.30
C THR A 338 -1.88 16.94 -2.82
N VAL A 339 -2.93 16.59 -2.08
CA VAL A 339 -3.95 15.61 -2.47
C VAL A 339 -5.10 16.35 -3.11
N PHE A 340 -5.71 15.78 -4.13
CA PHE A 340 -6.95 16.28 -4.71
C PHE A 340 -8.08 15.32 -4.42
N VAL A 341 -9.18 15.87 -3.90
CA VAL A 341 -10.45 15.16 -3.78
C VAL A 341 -11.48 15.94 -4.59
N ASP A 342 -12.07 15.26 -5.57
CA ASP A 342 -12.96 15.88 -6.57
C ASP A 342 -12.35 17.11 -7.25
N ARG A 343 -11.07 16.99 -7.66
CA ARG A 343 -10.24 18.07 -8.26
C ARG A 343 -9.91 19.24 -7.33
N GLU A 344 -10.40 19.28 -6.09
CA GLU A 344 -10.10 20.32 -5.12
C GLU A 344 -8.82 19.99 -4.32
N PRO A 345 -7.89 20.96 -4.14
CA PRO A 345 -6.60 20.72 -3.48
C PRO A 345 -6.71 20.72 -1.95
N PHE A 346 -6.01 19.78 -1.33
CA PHE A 346 -5.80 19.66 0.11
C PHE A 346 -4.30 19.48 0.41
N PRO A 347 -3.69 20.31 1.27
CA PRO A 347 -2.30 20.12 1.65
C PRO A 347 -2.17 18.86 2.52
N TYR A 348 -1.07 18.09 2.35
CA TYR A 348 -0.85 16.88 3.14
C TYR A 348 0.50 16.87 3.87
N HIS A 349 1.61 17.17 3.18
CA HIS A 349 2.90 17.36 3.85
C HIS A 349 3.87 18.23 3.06
N LEU A 350 4.89 18.70 3.76
CA LEU A 350 6.11 19.28 3.19
C LEU A 350 7.31 18.53 3.77
N ALA A 351 8.15 17.97 2.90
CA ALA A 351 9.43 17.40 3.28
C ALA A 351 10.58 18.31 2.84
N ILE A 352 11.55 18.53 3.74
CA ILE A 352 12.70 19.41 3.53
C ILE A 352 13.98 18.63 3.83
N SER A 353 14.83 18.46 2.82
CA SER A 353 16.05 17.65 2.91
C SER A 353 17.28 18.42 2.45
N SER A 354 18.47 18.02 2.91
CA SER A 354 19.76 18.46 2.34
C SER A 354 20.11 17.70 1.06
N HIS A 355 19.35 16.65 0.71
CA HIS A 355 19.56 15.82 -0.47
C HIS A 355 18.39 15.95 -1.46
N TRP A 356 18.69 15.83 -2.77
CA TRP A 356 17.71 16.04 -3.84
C TRP A 356 16.60 14.97 -3.88
N MET A 357 16.89 13.75 -3.42
CA MET A 357 15.89 12.66 -3.34
C MET A 357 15.09 12.77 -2.05
N VAL A 358 14.02 13.57 -2.10
CA VAL A 358 13.23 13.93 -0.91
C VAL A 358 12.09 12.94 -0.65
N HIS A 359 12.20 12.20 0.45
CA HIS A 359 11.10 11.45 1.07
C HIS A 359 10.96 11.84 2.54
N TYR A 360 9.74 11.84 3.06
CA TYR A 360 9.49 12.33 4.43
C TYR A 360 10.32 11.55 5.47
N PHE A 361 10.36 10.22 5.35
CA PHE A 361 11.13 9.35 6.24
C PHE A 361 12.65 9.53 6.14
N SER A 362 13.16 10.05 5.02
CA SER A 362 14.60 10.29 4.80
C SER A 362 15.00 11.76 4.90
N ALA A 363 14.05 12.68 5.09
CA ALA A 363 14.27 14.11 5.13
C ALA A 363 14.71 14.64 6.51
N ASP A 364 14.71 13.78 7.53
CA ASP A 364 15.06 14.12 8.91
C ASP A 364 14.29 15.36 9.40
N MET A 365 12.96 15.29 9.26
CA MET A 365 12.06 16.40 9.57
C MET A 365 12.00 16.67 11.07
N THR A 366 12.03 15.63 11.90
CA THR A 366 11.86 15.74 13.36
C THR A 366 13.11 16.23 14.08
N ALA A 367 14.29 16.19 13.45
CA ALA A 367 15.52 16.72 14.02
C ALA A 367 15.62 18.25 13.96
N ASP A 368 14.81 18.90 13.12
CA ASP A 368 14.84 20.35 12.94
C ASP A 368 13.45 20.97 13.04
N ARG A 369 13.24 21.71 14.13
CA ARG A 369 11.97 22.40 14.41
C ARG A 369 11.61 23.41 13.32
N ALA A 370 12.58 24.05 12.67
CA ALA A 370 12.30 25.02 11.62
C ALA A 370 11.63 24.37 10.40
N LYS A 371 11.99 23.12 10.09
CA LYS A 371 11.33 22.36 9.02
C LYS A 371 9.87 22.05 9.35
N ILE A 372 9.60 21.65 10.60
CA ILE A 372 8.25 21.39 11.09
C ILE A 372 7.40 22.66 11.10
N ASP A 373 7.97 23.79 11.53
CA ASP A 373 7.27 25.07 11.53
C ASP A 373 6.98 25.57 10.10
N GLU A 374 7.86 25.29 9.12
CA GLU A 374 7.58 25.55 7.71
C GLU A 374 6.47 24.65 7.15
N GLU A 375 6.49 23.35 7.46
CA GLU A 375 5.40 22.44 7.10
C GLU A 375 4.06 22.93 7.66
N ARG A 376 4.01 23.31 8.94
CA ARG A 376 2.78 23.82 9.57
C ARG A 376 2.19 25.01 8.83
N ARG A 377 3.02 26.01 8.47
CA ARG A 377 2.58 27.16 7.69
C ARG A 377 1.95 26.75 6.35
N PHE A 378 2.55 25.76 5.67
CA PHE A 378 1.99 25.21 4.43
C PHE A 378 0.65 24.48 4.65
N LEU A 379 0.54 23.69 5.72
CA LEU A 379 -0.69 22.96 6.02
C LEU A 379 -1.84 23.90 6.45
N ASP A 380 -1.54 24.92 7.25
CA ASP A 380 -2.49 25.90 7.78
C ASP A 380 -3.04 26.82 6.69
N ASP A 381 -2.17 27.44 5.89
CA ASP A 381 -2.55 28.35 4.80
C ASP A 381 -1.67 28.10 3.57
N PRO A 382 -2.02 27.10 2.74
CA PRO A 382 -1.23 26.76 1.55
C PRO A 382 -1.21 27.90 0.52
N ARG A 383 -2.22 28.79 0.50
CA ARG A 383 -2.23 29.92 -0.44
C ARG A 383 -1.17 30.94 -0.07
N THR A 384 -1.09 31.31 1.21
CA THR A 384 -0.06 32.23 1.69
C THR A 384 1.33 31.60 1.64
N ALA A 385 1.46 30.32 2.01
CA ALA A 385 2.75 29.63 2.03
C ALA A 385 3.35 29.43 0.63
N LEU A 386 2.53 29.17 -0.39
CA LEU A 386 2.98 29.00 -1.77
C LEU A 386 3.00 30.30 -2.58
N GLY A 387 2.17 31.27 -2.19
CA GLY A 387 1.84 32.45 -2.98
C GLY A 387 0.69 32.20 -3.99
N GLU A 388 -0.04 33.26 -4.31
CA GLU A 388 -1.30 33.19 -5.09
C GLU A 388 -1.11 32.58 -6.49
N ARG A 389 0.03 32.85 -7.16
CA ARG A 389 0.35 32.29 -8.47
C ARG A 389 0.49 30.76 -8.42
N ALA A 390 1.31 30.27 -7.49
CA ALA A 390 1.53 28.84 -7.32
C ALA A 390 0.25 28.12 -6.84
N ALA A 391 -0.51 28.73 -5.92
CA ALA A 391 -1.78 28.17 -5.46
C ALA A 391 -2.80 28.01 -6.60
N LYS A 392 -2.90 29.01 -7.50
CA LYS A 392 -3.73 28.92 -8.72
C LYS A 392 -3.26 27.81 -9.66
N ALA A 393 -1.94 27.68 -9.86
CA ALA A 393 -1.34 26.63 -10.67
C ALA A 393 -1.65 25.23 -10.10
N VAL A 394 -1.48 25.01 -8.79
CA VAL A 394 -1.84 23.75 -8.10
C VAL A 394 -3.31 23.42 -8.28
N ALA A 395 -4.22 24.38 -8.09
CA ALA A 395 -5.64 24.17 -8.31
C ALA A 395 -5.97 23.84 -9.79
N ALA A 396 -5.29 24.48 -10.74
CA ALA A 396 -5.43 24.20 -12.16
C ALA A 396 -4.93 22.80 -12.54
N ILE A 397 -3.84 22.33 -11.91
CA ILE A 397 -3.36 20.95 -12.05
C ILE A 397 -4.44 19.96 -11.61
N GLY A 398 -5.05 20.15 -10.43
CA GLY A 398 -6.13 19.28 -9.94
C GLY A 398 -7.29 19.14 -10.93
N ARG A 399 -7.76 20.27 -11.48
CA ARG A 399 -8.78 20.27 -12.54
C ARG A 399 -8.34 19.57 -13.82
N ARG A 400 -7.07 19.71 -14.22
CA ARG A 400 -6.53 19.10 -15.45
C ARG A 400 -6.35 17.58 -15.32
N LEU A 401 -5.92 17.10 -14.15
CA LEU A 401 -5.82 15.68 -13.84
C LEU A 401 -7.18 15.01 -14.01
N ASP A 402 -8.25 15.68 -13.53
CA ASP A 402 -9.63 15.25 -13.71
C ASP A 402 -9.86 13.84 -13.11
N LEU A 403 -9.33 13.66 -11.90
CA LEU A 403 -9.42 12.46 -11.07
C LEU A 403 -10.23 12.76 -9.81
N ASP A 404 -10.86 11.71 -9.27
CA ASP A 404 -11.75 11.83 -8.12
C ASP A 404 -10.96 11.81 -6.80
N TYR A 405 -9.92 10.98 -6.75
CA TYR A 405 -8.86 11.05 -5.76
C TYR A 405 -7.53 11.02 -6.48
N SER A 406 -6.62 11.93 -6.17
CA SER A 406 -5.28 11.95 -6.76
C SER A 406 -4.34 12.79 -5.89
N GLY A 407 -3.10 12.95 -6.31
CA GLY A 407 -2.22 13.95 -5.71
C GLY A 407 -1.00 14.21 -6.55
N ILE A 408 -0.26 15.25 -6.18
CA ILE A 408 1.00 15.63 -6.80
C ILE A 408 2.11 15.79 -5.76
N ASP A 409 3.33 15.46 -6.19
CA ASP A 409 4.56 15.88 -5.53
C ASP A 409 5.18 17.00 -6.36
N PHE A 410 5.50 18.13 -5.74
CA PHE A 410 6.03 19.31 -6.43
C PHE A 410 6.95 20.16 -5.55
N THR A 411 7.56 21.16 -6.15
CA THR A 411 8.35 22.20 -5.48
C THR A 411 8.09 23.57 -6.12
N LEU A 412 8.61 24.63 -5.51
CA LEU A 412 8.65 25.96 -6.10
C LEU A 412 10.05 26.23 -6.64
N LEU A 413 10.14 26.63 -7.91
CA LEU A 413 11.39 27.15 -8.48
C LEU A 413 11.69 28.55 -7.93
N PRO A 414 12.94 29.05 -8.04
CA PRO A 414 13.31 30.38 -7.55
C PRO A 414 12.47 31.53 -8.13
N ASP A 415 11.85 31.34 -9.30
CA ASP A 415 10.95 32.32 -9.95
C ASP A 415 9.48 32.19 -9.53
N GLY A 416 9.18 31.30 -8.58
CA GLY A 416 7.85 31.05 -8.01
C GLY A 416 6.99 30.07 -8.82
N ARG A 417 7.48 29.50 -9.93
CA ARG A 417 6.72 28.50 -10.69
C ARG A 417 6.67 27.15 -9.96
N VAL A 418 5.55 26.44 -10.13
CA VAL A 418 5.31 25.10 -9.61
C VAL A 418 6.01 24.08 -10.50
N PHE A 419 7.05 23.42 -9.99
CA PHE A 419 7.71 22.32 -10.67
C PHE A 419 7.17 20.97 -10.15
N VAL A 420 6.43 20.27 -11.01
CA VAL A 420 5.77 18.99 -10.68
C VAL A 420 6.70 17.83 -10.94
N PHE A 421 6.93 17.01 -9.91
CA PHE A 421 7.71 15.78 -10.01
C PHE A 421 6.88 14.59 -10.46
N GLU A 422 5.65 14.49 -9.96
CA GLU A 422 4.80 13.32 -10.08
C GLU A 422 3.32 13.70 -9.87
N ALA A 423 2.41 13.00 -10.55
CA ALA A 423 0.99 13.04 -10.28
C ALA A 423 0.42 11.63 -10.41
N ASN A 424 -0.30 11.15 -9.39
CA ASN A 424 -0.84 9.79 -9.36
C ASN A 424 -2.32 9.79 -8.97
N ALA A 425 -3.05 8.80 -9.47
CA ALA A 425 -4.45 8.57 -9.07
C ALA A 425 -4.58 7.98 -7.67
N THR A 426 -3.48 7.53 -7.06
CA THR A 426 -3.48 7.01 -5.69
C THR A 426 -2.23 7.52 -5.01
N MET A 427 -2.40 8.43 -4.04
CA MET A 427 -1.34 9.00 -3.24
C MET A 427 -1.58 8.68 -1.76
N LEU A 428 -0.52 8.21 -1.10
CA LEU A 428 -0.60 7.81 0.30
C LEU A 428 -0.83 9.03 1.19
N ILE A 429 -1.86 8.92 2.03
CA ILE A 429 -2.04 9.70 3.25
C ILE A 429 -2.15 8.74 4.42
N HIS A 430 -1.73 9.17 5.60
CA HIS A 430 -1.88 8.38 6.82
C HIS A 430 -1.95 9.32 8.01
N ARG A 431 -2.50 8.81 9.11
CA ARG A 431 -2.42 9.46 10.41
C ARG A 431 -1.08 9.13 11.07
N GLU A 432 -0.60 10.06 11.87
CA GLU A 432 0.56 9.94 12.75
C GLU A 432 0.10 9.54 14.15
N ALA A 433 1.02 9.05 14.99
CA ALA A 433 0.75 8.83 16.41
C ALA A 433 0.23 10.11 17.08
N ALA A 434 -0.83 10.01 17.88
CA ALA A 434 -1.52 11.17 18.45
C ALA A 434 -0.67 11.99 19.43
N ASP A 435 0.30 11.34 20.08
CA ASP A 435 1.28 11.91 21.00
C ASP A 435 2.68 12.06 20.37
N GLY A 436 2.81 11.75 19.07
CA GLY A 436 4.08 11.80 18.36
C GLY A 436 4.47 13.21 17.90
N PRO A 437 5.75 13.40 17.48
CA PRO A 437 6.27 14.71 17.04
C PRO A 437 5.59 15.25 15.77
N LEU A 438 4.84 14.40 15.06
CA LEU A 438 4.15 14.72 13.81
C LEU A 438 2.63 14.81 13.96
N ALA A 439 2.12 14.74 15.19
CA ALA A 439 0.68 14.70 15.48
C ALA A 439 -0.10 15.88 14.86
N HIS A 440 0.54 17.04 14.62
CA HIS A 440 -0.09 18.20 13.96
C HIS A 440 -0.66 17.86 12.59
N LYS A 441 -0.08 16.91 11.85
CA LYS A 441 -0.54 16.52 10.51
C LYS A 441 -1.94 15.91 10.54
N ASN A 442 -2.34 15.28 11.65
CA ASN A 442 -3.63 14.59 11.78
C ASN A 442 -4.83 15.53 11.59
N ALA A 443 -4.69 16.80 11.99
CA ALA A 443 -5.73 17.81 11.80
C ALA A 443 -6.01 18.12 10.31
N PHE A 444 -5.02 17.93 9.43
CA PHE A 444 -5.12 18.20 7.99
C PHE A 444 -5.46 16.94 7.18
N VAL A 445 -5.21 15.75 7.74
CA VAL A 445 -5.68 14.49 7.16
C VAL A 445 -7.20 14.37 7.24
N GLN A 446 -7.83 14.82 8.34
CA GLN A 446 -9.27 14.70 8.52
C GLN A 446 -10.10 15.39 7.41
N PRO A 447 -9.82 16.65 7.01
CA PRO A 447 -10.49 17.27 5.87
C PRO A 447 -10.44 16.48 4.56
N ILE A 448 -9.33 15.78 4.29
CA ILE A 448 -9.19 14.94 3.11
C ILE A 448 -10.14 13.74 3.20
N VAL A 449 -10.18 13.08 4.36
CA VAL A 449 -11.08 11.96 4.64
C VAL A 449 -12.54 12.39 4.50
N ASP A 450 -12.92 13.52 5.10
CA ASP A 450 -14.28 14.04 5.05
C ASP A 450 -14.69 14.44 3.63
N ALA A 451 -13.77 15.03 2.86
CA ALA A 451 -14.00 15.34 1.45
C ALA A 451 -14.21 14.07 0.62
N PHE A 452 -13.42 13.02 0.87
CA PHE A 452 -13.55 11.76 0.14
C PHE A 452 -14.84 11.02 0.49
N GLU A 453 -15.30 11.11 1.74
CA GLU A 453 -16.62 10.63 2.16
C GLU A 453 -17.75 11.37 1.41
N ARG A 454 -17.71 12.71 1.37
CA ARG A 454 -18.70 13.52 0.64
C ARG A 454 -18.73 13.22 -0.86
N LEU A 455 -17.56 13.04 -1.47
CA LEU A 455 -17.43 12.64 -2.86
C LEU A 455 -18.14 11.30 -3.13
N GLN A 456 -17.93 10.29 -2.29
CA GLN A 456 -18.56 8.99 -2.46
C GLN A 456 -20.10 9.11 -2.40
N VAL A 457 -20.63 9.87 -1.43
CA VAL A 457 -22.08 10.12 -1.31
C VAL A 457 -22.61 10.85 -2.55
N SER A 458 -21.93 11.89 -3.01
CA SER A 458 -22.32 12.66 -4.20
C SER A 458 -22.42 11.80 -5.46
N ARG A 459 -21.49 10.85 -5.65
CA ARG A 459 -21.45 10.01 -6.85
C ARG A 459 -22.52 8.93 -6.90
N MET A 460 -23.00 8.45 -5.76
CA MET A 460 -24.10 7.48 -5.71
C MET A 460 -25.46 8.12 -6.04
N GLY A 461 -25.55 9.46 -6.01
CA GLY A 461 -26.82 10.19 -6.10
C GLY A 461 -27.62 10.10 -4.81
N THR A 462 -28.56 11.03 -4.60
CA THR A 462 -29.57 10.87 -3.54
C THR A 462 -30.48 9.70 -3.94
N PRO A 463 -30.84 8.76 -3.05
CA PRO A 463 -31.89 7.80 -3.36
C PRO A 463 -33.13 8.60 -3.74
N SER A 464 -33.63 8.43 -4.97
CA SER A 464 -34.96 8.88 -5.33
C SER A 464 -35.93 8.08 -4.46
N HIS A 465 -36.39 8.70 -3.37
CA HIS A 465 -37.59 8.27 -2.68
C HIS A 465 -38.77 8.54 -3.61
N GLU A 466 -39.07 7.56 -4.47
CA GLU A 466 -40.41 7.42 -5.07
C GLU A 466 -41.27 6.50 -4.21
#